data_AF-A0AAU2MAP3-F1
#
_entry.id   AF-A0AAU2MAP3-F1
#
_cell.length_a   1.000
_cell.length_b   1.000
_cell.length_c   1.000
_cell.angle_alpha   90.00
_cell.angle_beta   90.00
_cell.angle_gamma   90.00
#
_symmetry.space_group_name_H-M   'P 1'
#
loop_
_entity.id
_entity.type
_entity.pdbx_description
1 polymer ?
#
loop_
_entity_poly.entity_id
_entity_poly.type
_entity_poly.pdbx_seq_one_letter_code
_entity_poly.pdbx_strand_id
1 'polypeptide(L)'
;MSEEPVSPALLFERDGSMHVIHDLAVTSELVEDADGVYEAFDALARPMQAIGSPGAVRFVLASSESEGSEVRKRVARYYSAWVARHGHMPPEILDIREFVYAVANDEVTE
;
A
#
# COMPACT_ATOMS: atom_id res chain seq x y z
N MET A 1 20.23 -13.26 -1.38
CA MET A 1 18.83 -13.70 -1.27
C MET A 1 18.00 -12.46 -1.50
N SER A 2 17.18 -12.40 -2.54
CA SER A 2 16.25 -11.28 -2.71
C SER A 2 15.13 -11.46 -1.70
N GLU A 3 14.90 -10.50 -0.83
CA GLU A 3 13.81 -10.56 0.14
C GLU A 3 12.46 -10.46 -0.57
N GLU A 4 11.45 -11.20 -0.09
CA GLU A 4 10.09 -11.11 -0.60
C GLU A 4 9.35 -9.96 0.09
N PRO A 5 8.40 -9.29 -0.61
CA PRO A 5 7.55 -8.30 0.01
C PRO A 5 6.61 -8.94 1.05
N VAL A 6 6.26 -8.17 2.07
CA VAL A 6 5.45 -8.66 3.20
C VAL A 6 4.07 -8.00 3.17
N SER A 7 3.01 -8.81 3.27
CA SER A 7 1.63 -8.33 3.37
C SER A 7 1.31 -7.67 4.72
N PRO A 8 0.39 -6.68 4.76
CA PRO A 8 -0.38 -6.14 3.64
C PRO A 8 0.43 -5.17 2.78
N ALA A 9 -0.05 -4.91 1.56
CA ALA A 9 0.48 -3.89 0.67
C ALA A 9 -0.45 -2.68 0.60
N LEU A 10 0.14 -1.49 0.59
CA LEU A 10 -0.55 -0.22 0.32
C LEU A 10 -0.20 0.22 -1.09
N LEU A 11 -1.22 0.40 -1.93
CA LEU A 11 -1.11 0.91 -3.28
C LEU A 11 -1.64 2.34 -3.28
N PHE A 12 -0.91 3.26 -3.90
CA PHE A 12 -1.29 4.66 -4.02
C PHE A 12 -1.43 5.04 -5.48
N GLU A 13 -2.54 5.70 -5.79
CA GLU A 13 -2.83 6.23 -7.11
C GLU A 13 -2.39 7.70 -7.24
N ARG A 14 -2.25 8.17 -8.49
CA ARG A 14 -1.83 9.56 -8.78
C ARG A 14 -2.78 10.61 -8.21
N ASP A 15 -4.07 10.28 -8.14
CA ASP A 15 -5.11 11.16 -7.60
C ASP A 15 -5.06 11.25 -6.05
N GLY A 16 -4.31 10.37 -5.40
CA GLY A 16 -4.22 10.26 -3.95
C GLY A 16 -5.18 9.23 -3.33
N SER A 17 -5.88 8.44 -4.15
CA SER A 17 -6.59 7.24 -3.70
C SER A 17 -5.58 6.21 -3.20
N MET A 18 -6.04 5.37 -2.27
CA MET A 18 -5.24 4.31 -1.68
C MET A 18 -6.07 3.03 -1.70
N HIS A 19 -5.41 1.91 -1.98
CA HIS A 19 -5.98 0.57 -1.95
C HIS A 19 -5.11 -0.35 -1.10
N VAL A 20 -5.74 -1.31 -0.43
CA VAL A 20 -5.05 -2.27 0.41
C VAL A 20 -5.15 -3.67 -0.20
N ILE A 21 -4.02 -4.35 -0.32
CA ILE A 21 -3.96 -5.79 -0.64
C ILE A 21 -3.51 -6.55 0.60
N HIS A 22 -4.45 -7.20 1.28
CA HIS A 22 -4.17 -7.93 2.52
C HIS A 22 -3.36 -9.21 2.31
N ASP A 23 -3.48 -9.84 1.16
CA ASP A 23 -2.72 -11.03 0.78
C ASP A 23 -2.12 -10.82 -0.62
N LEU A 24 -0.79 -10.79 -0.71
CA LEU A 24 -0.12 -10.58 -1.99
C LEU A 24 -0.31 -11.75 -2.96
N ALA A 25 -0.74 -12.93 -2.48
CA ALA A 25 -1.04 -14.08 -3.33
C ALA A 25 -2.22 -13.84 -4.28
N VAL A 26 -3.14 -12.93 -3.94
CA VAL A 26 -4.30 -12.58 -4.78
C VAL A 26 -4.06 -11.35 -5.66
N THR A 27 -2.82 -10.86 -5.75
CA THR A 27 -2.49 -9.64 -6.52
C THR A 27 -2.97 -9.72 -7.97
N SER A 28 -2.82 -10.86 -8.62
CA SER A 28 -3.23 -11.05 -10.03
C SER A 28 -4.75 -10.94 -10.25
N GLU A 29 -5.54 -11.06 -9.19
CA GLU A 29 -7.01 -10.92 -9.24
C GLU A 29 -7.45 -9.46 -9.03
N LEU A 30 -6.61 -8.65 -8.38
CA LEU A 30 -6.91 -7.27 -7.98
C LEU A 30 -6.22 -6.23 -8.85
N VAL A 31 -5.10 -6.58 -9.48
CA VAL A 31 -4.30 -5.70 -10.33
C VAL A 31 -4.30 -6.24 -11.75
N GLU A 32 -5.03 -5.56 -12.64
CA GLU A 32 -5.17 -5.96 -14.03
C GLU A 32 -3.86 -5.79 -14.83
N ASP A 33 -3.14 -4.69 -14.61
CA ASP A 33 -1.90 -4.33 -15.32
C ASP A 33 -0.86 -3.73 -14.35
N ALA A 34 0.40 -4.14 -14.51
CA ALA A 34 1.52 -3.66 -13.72
C ALA A 34 1.76 -2.16 -13.92
N ASP A 35 1.55 -1.63 -15.14
CA ASP A 35 1.72 -0.20 -15.44
C ASP A 35 0.63 0.67 -14.79
N GLY A 36 -0.46 0.06 -14.33
CA GLY A 36 -1.52 0.72 -13.59
C GLY A 36 -1.14 1.10 -12.16
N VAL A 37 -0.10 0.49 -11.59
CA VAL A 37 0.31 0.76 -10.22
C VAL A 37 1.28 1.93 -10.18
N TYR A 38 0.86 3.06 -9.61
CA TYR A 38 1.70 4.24 -9.52
C TYR A 38 2.79 4.11 -8.43
N GLU A 39 2.39 3.84 -7.19
CA GLU A 39 3.31 3.57 -6.07
C GLU A 39 2.76 2.44 -5.20
N ALA A 40 3.63 1.56 -4.71
CA ALA A 40 3.25 0.47 -3.83
C ALA A 40 4.28 0.24 -2.73
N PHE A 41 3.82 -0.07 -1.52
CA PHE A 41 4.67 -0.32 -0.36
C PHE A 41 4.18 -1.54 0.41
N ASP A 42 5.11 -2.33 0.94
CA ASP A 42 4.80 -3.49 1.76
C ASP A 42 4.54 -3.11 3.24
N ALA A 43 4.29 -4.10 4.09
CA ALA A 43 4.01 -3.91 5.51
C ALA A 43 5.15 -3.23 6.29
N LEU A 44 6.36 -3.18 5.74
CA LEU A 44 7.53 -2.54 6.34
C LEU A 44 7.82 -1.17 5.70
N ALA A 45 6.88 -0.65 4.90
CA ALA A 45 7.03 0.54 4.08
C ALA A 45 8.20 0.47 3.10
N ARG A 46 8.56 -0.73 2.63
CA ARG A 46 9.57 -0.90 1.59
C ARG A 46 8.90 -0.73 0.22
N PRO A 47 9.48 0.04 -0.70
CA PRO A 47 8.88 0.28 -2.00
C PRO A 47 8.86 -1.03 -2.81
N MET A 48 7.74 -1.24 -3.48
CA MET A 48 7.50 -2.39 -4.35
C MET A 48 7.29 -1.94 -5.79
N GLN A 49 7.56 -2.85 -6.71
CA GLN A 49 7.24 -2.69 -8.13
C GLN A 49 6.28 -3.82 -8.55
N ALA A 50 5.20 -3.44 -9.24
CA ALA A 50 4.37 -4.41 -9.95
C ALA A 50 5.09 -4.86 -11.23
N ILE A 51 5.10 -6.16 -11.48
CA ILE A 51 5.67 -6.75 -12.69
C ILE A 51 4.78 -7.88 -13.19
N GLY A 52 4.92 -8.23 -14.46
CA GLY A 52 4.19 -9.33 -15.09
C GLY A 52 3.38 -8.88 -16.30
N SER A 53 2.59 -9.81 -16.83
CA SER A 53 1.64 -9.54 -17.91
C SER A 53 0.26 -9.25 -17.33
N PRO A 54 -0.65 -8.64 -18.11
CA PRO A 54 -2.04 -8.49 -17.66
C PRO A 54 -2.66 -9.83 -17.22
N GLY A 55 -3.28 -9.84 -16.04
CA GLY A 55 -3.84 -11.05 -15.40
C GLY A 55 -2.81 -11.98 -14.73
N ALA A 56 -1.53 -11.62 -14.72
CA ALA A 56 -0.44 -12.36 -14.05
C ALA A 56 0.50 -11.41 -13.29
N VAL A 57 -0.04 -10.31 -12.78
CA VAL A 57 0.71 -9.28 -12.06
C VAL A 57 1.12 -9.79 -10.68
N ARG A 58 2.35 -9.48 -10.27
CA ARG A 58 2.87 -9.73 -8.91
C ARG A 58 3.73 -8.57 -8.45
N PHE A 59 3.88 -8.43 -7.14
CA PHE A 59 4.79 -7.46 -6.54
C PHE A 59 6.17 -8.05 -6.24
N VAL A 60 7.20 -7.23 -6.42
CA VAL A 60 8.57 -7.47 -5.97
C VAL A 60 9.09 -6.25 -5.23
N LEU A 61 10.07 -6.43 -4.33
CA LEU A 61 10.73 -5.30 -3.69
C LEU A 61 11.56 -4.53 -4.72
N ALA A 62 11.34 -3.22 -4.79
CA ALA A 62 12.19 -2.30 -5.54
C ALA A 62 13.42 -1.90 -4.71
N SER A 63 13.26 -1.82 -3.39
CA SER A 63 14.34 -1.58 -2.42
C SER A 63 14.05 -2.33 -1.11
N SER A 64 15.11 -2.67 -0.38
CA SER A 64 15.00 -3.17 1.00
C SER A 64 14.92 -2.04 2.03
N GLU A 65 15.20 -0.80 1.63
CA GLU A 65 15.15 0.36 2.52
C GLU A 65 13.70 0.79 2.78
N SER A 66 13.37 1.01 4.06
CA SER A 66 12.04 1.48 4.45
C SER A 66 11.88 2.97 4.18
N GLU A 67 10.78 3.33 3.52
CA GLU A 67 10.37 4.71 3.25
C GLU A 67 9.20 5.12 4.15
N GLY A 68 9.23 4.73 5.42
CA GLY A 68 8.12 4.95 6.35
C GLY A 68 7.65 6.41 6.46
N SER A 69 8.54 7.40 6.31
CA SER A 69 8.13 8.81 6.27
C SER A 69 7.30 9.16 5.03
N GLU A 70 7.57 8.54 3.88
CA GLU A 70 6.83 8.81 2.65
C GLU A 70 5.46 8.14 2.71
N VAL A 71 5.41 6.87 3.13
CA VAL A 71 4.13 6.15 3.36
C VAL A 71 3.22 6.94 4.29
N ARG A 72 3.73 7.46 5.41
CA ARG A 72 2.94 8.29 6.34
C ARG A 72 2.38 9.55 5.68
N LYS A 73 3.15 10.24 4.83
CA LYS A 73 2.66 11.43 4.11
C LYS A 73 1.56 11.05 3.13
N ARG A 74 1.70 9.92 2.42
CA ARG A 74 0.70 9.45 1.45
C ARG A 74 -0.59 9.02 2.14
N VAL A 75 -0.50 8.26 3.23
CA VAL A 75 -1.65 7.94 4.08
C VAL A 75 -2.30 9.22 4.61
N ALA A 76 -1.53 10.16 5.16
CA ALA A 76 -2.10 11.43 5.64
C ALA A 76 -2.83 12.21 4.53
N ARG A 77 -2.31 12.17 3.28
CA ARG A 77 -2.99 12.76 2.12
C ARG A 77 -4.30 12.05 1.81
N TYR A 78 -4.32 10.71 1.78
CA TYR A 78 -5.54 9.92 1.59
C TYR A 78 -6.58 10.28 2.66
N TYR A 79 -6.20 10.22 3.95
CA TYR A 79 -7.10 10.57 5.04
C TYR A 79 -7.54 12.04 4.96
N SER A 80 -6.72 12.99 4.52
CA SER A 80 -7.17 14.40 4.41
C SER A 80 -8.33 14.58 3.42
N ALA A 81 -8.35 13.80 2.34
CA ALA A 81 -9.47 13.77 1.39
C ALA A 81 -10.69 13.01 1.95
N TRP A 82 -10.44 12.01 2.79
CA TRP A 82 -11.47 11.15 3.39
C TRP A 82 -12.11 11.74 4.66
N VAL A 83 -11.37 12.49 5.48
CA VAL A 83 -11.83 13.26 6.66
C VAL A 83 -12.98 14.17 6.28
N ALA A 84 -12.89 14.83 5.12
CA ALA A 84 -13.94 15.70 4.61
C ALA A 84 -15.27 14.97 4.37
N ARG A 85 -15.25 13.63 4.29
CA ARG A 85 -16.41 12.77 4.00
C ARG A 85 -16.84 11.90 5.18
N HIS A 86 -15.92 11.42 6.01
CA HIS A 86 -16.21 10.39 7.02
C HIS A 86 -15.62 10.65 8.43
N GLY A 87 -14.75 11.65 8.61
CA GLY A 87 -14.27 12.07 9.95
C GLY A 87 -13.19 11.18 10.60
N HIS A 88 -12.59 10.22 9.89
CA HIS A 88 -11.50 9.39 10.40
C HIS A 88 -10.14 10.07 10.25
N MET A 89 -9.24 9.91 11.22
CA MET A 89 -7.86 10.40 11.16
C MET A 89 -6.87 9.26 10.98
N PRO A 90 -5.70 9.50 10.36
CA PRO A 90 -4.69 8.47 10.19
C PRO A 90 -4.16 8.02 11.57
N PRO A 91 -3.77 6.73 11.75
CA PRO A 91 -3.28 6.23 13.03
C PRO A 91 -2.02 6.96 13.54
N GLU A 92 -2.00 7.33 14.81
CA GLU A 92 -0.85 7.96 15.48
C GLU A 92 0.13 6.90 16.05
N ILE A 93 0.51 5.92 15.23
CA ILE A 93 1.38 4.80 15.63
C ILE A 93 2.80 5.04 15.11
N LEU A 94 3.82 4.99 15.97
CA LEU A 94 5.22 5.25 15.61
C LEU A 94 5.90 4.10 14.87
N ASP A 95 5.61 2.85 15.27
CA ASP A 95 6.12 1.68 14.56
C ASP A 95 5.50 1.62 13.16
N ILE A 96 6.33 1.47 12.14
CA ILE A 96 5.85 1.55 10.75
C ILE A 96 5.01 0.33 10.37
N ARG A 97 5.34 -0.84 10.92
CA ARG A 97 4.61 -2.07 10.64
C ARG A 97 3.24 -2.00 11.26
N GLU A 98 3.17 -1.70 12.55
CA GLU A 98 1.90 -1.52 13.26
C GLU A 98 1.05 -0.42 12.63
N PHE A 99 1.66 0.68 12.18
CA PHE A 99 0.98 1.73 11.44
C PHE A 99 0.34 1.20 10.14
N VAL A 100 1.08 0.48 9.31
CA VAL A 100 0.55 -0.07 8.05
C VAL A 100 -0.58 -1.08 8.31
N TYR A 101 -0.47 -1.94 9.33
CA TYR A 101 -1.57 -2.83 9.71
C TYR A 101 -2.81 -2.07 10.20
N ALA A 102 -2.63 -1.00 10.98
CA ALA A 102 -3.76 -0.20 11.45
C ALA A 102 -4.47 0.49 10.28
N VAL A 103 -3.72 1.07 9.33
CA VAL A 103 -4.27 1.64 8.10
C VAL A 103 -5.03 0.59 7.29
N ALA A 104 -4.42 -0.59 7.09
CA ALA A 104 -5.03 -1.68 6.35
C ALA A 104 -6.36 -2.16 6.97
N ASN A 105 -6.45 -2.21 8.30
CA ASN A 105 -7.66 -2.65 8.99
C ASN A 105 -8.74 -1.56 9.10
N ASP A 106 -8.38 -0.28 8.97
CA ASP A 106 -9.33 0.86 8.97
C ASP A 106 -9.95 1.09 7.59
N GLU A 107 -9.27 0.66 6.51
CA GLU A 107 -9.74 0.80 5.13
C GLU A 107 -10.77 -0.25 4.69
N VAL A 108 -11.19 -1.17 5.59
CA VAL A 108 -12.21 -2.20 5.27
C VAL A 108 -13.54 -1.52 4.95
N THR A 109 -13.70 -1.18 3.67
CA THR A 109 -14.91 -0.67 3.06
C THR A 109 -15.66 -1.90 2.56
N GLU A 110 -16.82 -2.19 3.16
CA GLU A 110 -17.76 -3.24 2.72
C GLU A 110 -18.26 -3.04 1.28
#